data_AF-A0A955R1R6-F1
#
_entry.id   AF-A0A955R1R6-F1
#
_cell.length_a   1.000
_cell.length_b   1.000
_cell.length_c   1.000
_cell.angle_alpha   90.00
_cell.angle_beta   90.00
_cell.angle_gamma   90.00
#
_symmetry.space_group_name_H-M   'P 1'
#
loop_
_entity.id
_entity.type
_entity.pdbx_description
1 polymer ?
#
loop_
_entity_poly.entity_id
_entity_poly.type
_entity_poly.pdbx_seq_one_letter_code
_entity_poly.pdbx_strand_id
1 'polypeptide(L)'
;MKITYSPQLMEESVFRHLNHLERSGRRSEYDEFHSLADPIYEIPEDDREAEFAKVNKLFFIEKLGLGDFVLRALEACGLIPKRKLAGQQAAVPAGAVEMIEGGDADGEEQPEQQEETAVAETGQEQEEPEDKDEDEIQYDLDRTFEEKIREIMIKRAINKVDEGSNVLNRASGLPIIELRVLASRFANPEETQELEAFLIHEFMHARDMMDPQFDYEDAFIPGNPSMRNLITARFRLLWNVYVDARLARKGIKSVMPKEARFREFDNYYRKIPDKQRRAIFEGLWQSEQLTHEELLSMATDLDTLINQYIDYTDEFTEEDREYIHLQGSPCPLCKFPTYNWVDDPESVCDEMVIEAIKIDFPDWESKDGACDRCVEVYELRAGI
;
A
#
# COMPACT_ATOMS: atom_id res chain seq x y z
N MET A 1 6.11 -11.15 -18.65
CA MET A 1 5.71 -9.83 -18.14
C MET A 1 6.33 -8.71 -18.97
N LYS A 2 5.55 -7.70 -19.36
CA LYS A 2 6.03 -6.48 -20.04
C LYS A 2 5.84 -5.26 -19.14
N ILE A 3 6.77 -4.31 -19.13
CA ILE A 3 6.57 -3.01 -18.45
C ILE A 3 6.41 -1.93 -19.51
N THR A 4 5.35 -1.14 -19.40
CA THR A 4 5.05 -0.02 -20.29
C THR A 4 4.92 1.28 -19.52
N TYR A 5 5.38 2.36 -20.13
CA TYR A 5 5.33 3.71 -19.56
C TYR A 5 4.51 4.58 -20.51
N SER A 6 3.57 5.35 -19.98
CA SER A 6 2.82 6.31 -20.81
C SER A 6 3.74 7.40 -21.35
N PRO A 7 3.61 7.83 -22.62
CA PRO A 7 4.41 8.91 -23.19
C PRO A 7 4.40 10.19 -22.34
N GLN A 8 3.23 10.58 -21.83
CA GLN A 8 3.05 11.78 -21.02
C GLN A 8 3.82 11.72 -19.70
N LEU A 9 3.97 10.53 -19.10
CA LEU A 9 4.79 10.36 -17.90
C LEU A 9 6.26 10.55 -18.24
N MET A 10 6.75 9.88 -19.28
CA MET A 10 8.16 9.94 -19.66
C MET A 10 8.59 11.36 -20.01
N GLU A 11 7.80 12.04 -20.83
CA GLU A 11 8.04 13.44 -21.21
C GLU A 11 8.14 14.36 -19.99
N GLU A 12 7.11 14.36 -19.13
CA GLU A 12 7.09 15.29 -18.00
C GLU A 12 8.15 14.95 -16.94
N SER A 13 8.43 13.66 -16.71
CA SER A 13 9.49 13.22 -15.80
C SER A 13 10.87 13.62 -16.30
N VAL A 14 11.17 13.38 -17.58
CA VAL A 14 12.46 13.79 -18.19
C VAL A 14 12.61 15.29 -18.13
N PHE A 15 11.59 16.05 -18.54
CA PHE A 15 11.63 17.50 -18.52
C PHE A 15 11.90 18.04 -17.11
N ARG A 16 11.15 17.57 -16.09
CA ARG A 16 11.34 18.04 -14.71
C ARG A 16 12.70 17.66 -14.14
N HIS A 17 13.19 16.45 -14.43
CA HIS A 17 14.49 15.98 -13.98
C HIS A 17 15.64 16.78 -14.60
N LEU A 18 15.62 16.99 -15.92
CA LEU A 18 16.64 17.78 -16.61
C LEU A 18 16.65 19.24 -16.14
N ASN A 19 15.48 19.85 -15.92
CA ASN A 19 15.39 21.19 -15.34
C ASN A 19 16.00 21.26 -13.93
N HIS A 20 15.83 20.23 -13.11
CA HIS A 20 16.49 20.16 -11.81
C HIS A 20 18.01 20.09 -11.98
N LEU A 21 18.51 19.18 -12.83
CA LEU A 21 19.95 19.04 -13.09
C LEU A 21 20.59 20.35 -13.57
N GLU A 22 19.93 21.04 -14.51
CA GLU A 22 20.41 22.33 -15.02
C GLU A 22 20.51 23.37 -13.90
N ARG A 23 19.46 23.52 -13.08
CA ARG A 23 19.46 24.45 -11.93
C ARG A 23 20.51 24.11 -10.88
N SER A 24 20.82 22.82 -10.75
CA SER A 24 21.87 22.28 -9.88
C SER A 24 23.28 22.35 -10.51
N GLY A 25 23.42 22.97 -11.69
CA GLY A 25 24.71 23.19 -12.37
C GLY A 25 25.22 22.01 -13.20
N ARG A 26 24.45 20.92 -13.31
CA ARG A 26 24.78 19.74 -14.13
C ARG A 26 24.06 19.84 -15.47
N ARG A 27 24.76 20.37 -16.49
CA ARG A 27 24.14 20.67 -17.80
C ARG A 27 24.40 19.62 -18.89
N SER A 28 25.29 18.65 -18.69
CA SER A 28 25.66 17.67 -19.72
C SER A 28 24.46 16.96 -20.34
N GLU A 29 23.59 16.39 -19.52
CA GLU A 29 22.40 15.64 -19.95
C GLU A 29 21.33 16.59 -20.51
N TYR A 30 21.25 17.82 -19.99
CA TYR A 30 20.35 18.86 -20.49
C TYR A 30 20.74 19.30 -21.91
N ASP A 31 22.02 19.58 -22.13
CA ASP A 31 22.56 19.99 -23.43
C ASP A 31 22.45 18.85 -24.45
N GLU A 32 22.73 17.60 -24.03
CA GLU A 32 22.53 16.42 -24.87
C GLU A 32 21.05 16.27 -25.28
N PHE A 33 20.11 16.46 -24.35
CA PHE A 33 18.68 16.39 -24.66
C PHE A 33 18.28 17.42 -25.72
N HIS A 34 18.70 18.68 -25.58
CA HIS A 34 18.38 19.73 -26.54
C HIS A 34 19.04 19.48 -27.90
N SER A 35 20.25 18.93 -27.94
CA SER A 35 20.90 18.55 -29.20
C SER A 35 20.10 17.52 -30.02
N LEU A 36 19.29 16.69 -29.36
CA LEU A 36 18.43 15.68 -29.98
C LEU A 36 16.99 16.19 -30.19
N ALA A 37 16.50 17.06 -29.30
CA ALA A 37 15.15 17.59 -29.33
C ALA A 37 14.99 18.77 -30.30
N ASP A 38 15.95 19.70 -30.36
CA ASP A 38 15.87 20.91 -31.19
C ASP A 38 15.68 20.61 -32.69
N PRO A 39 16.37 19.61 -33.29
CA PRO A 39 16.14 19.23 -34.68
C PRO A 39 14.72 18.75 -35.00
N ILE A 40 13.95 18.29 -34.00
CA ILE A 40 12.57 17.82 -34.18
C ILE A 40 11.63 18.98 -34.52
N TYR A 41 11.98 20.23 -34.19
CA TYR A 41 11.17 21.38 -34.61
C TYR A 41 11.25 21.65 -36.13
N GLU A 42 12.20 21.05 -36.84
CA GLU A 42 12.37 21.23 -38.29
C GLU A 42 11.59 20.20 -39.12
N ILE A 43 11.05 19.12 -38.51
CA ILE A 43 10.23 18.12 -39.20
C ILE A 43 8.73 18.52 -39.21
N PRO A 44 7.90 17.93 -40.11
CA PRO A 44 6.46 18.19 -40.15
C PRO A 44 5.78 17.93 -38.81
N GLU A 45 4.80 18.79 -38.46
CA GLU A 45 4.13 18.78 -37.15
C GLU A 45 3.52 17.41 -36.80
N ASP A 46 2.92 16.73 -37.78
CA ASP A 46 2.29 15.42 -37.62
C ASP A 46 3.27 14.31 -37.17
N ASP A 47 4.57 14.46 -37.49
CA ASP A 47 5.60 13.48 -37.16
C ASP A 47 6.34 13.81 -35.85
N ARG A 48 6.20 15.04 -35.33
CA ARG A 48 6.96 15.52 -34.16
C ARG A 48 6.68 14.72 -32.90
N GLU A 49 5.41 14.41 -32.63
CA GLU A 49 5.01 13.70 -31.40
C GLU A 49 5.71 12.33 -31.30
N ALA A 50 5.79 11.60 -32.42
CA ALA A 50 6.44 10.30 -32.48
C ALA A 50 7.96 10.39 -32.27
N GLU A 51 8.62 11.41 -32.83
CA GLU A 51 10.05 11.62 -32.63
C GLU A 51 10.38 12.10 -31.21
N PHE A 52 9.59 13.03 -30.65
CA PHE A 52 9.73 13.43 -29.24
C PHE A 52 9.54 12.24 -28.30
N ALA A 53 8.58 11.36 -28.57
CA ALA A 53 8.38 10.14 -27.78
C ALA A 53 9.61 9.22 -27.78
N LYS A 54 10.35 9.13 -28.89
CA LYS A 54 11.60 8.36 -28.96
C LYS A 54 12.70 8.98 -28.10
N VAL A 55 12.90 10.30 -28.18
CA VAL A 55 13.90 11.01 -27.36
C VAL A 55 13.55 10.92 -25.88
N ASN A 56 12.30 11.18 -25.51
CA ASN A 56 11.83 11.07 -24.13
C ASN A 56 12.01 9.65 -23.58
N LYS A 57 11.74 8.61 -24.38
CA LYS A 57 11.96 7.22 -23.97
C LYS A 57 13.45 6.91 -23.77
N LEU A 58 14.32 7.35 -24.68
CA LEU A 58 15.78 7.20 -24.56
C LEU A 58 16.27 7.82 -23.24
N PHE A 59 15.83 9.05 -22.95
CA PHE A 59 16.26 9.73 -21.73
C PHE A 59 15.70 9.08 -20.47
N PHE A 60 14.41 8.75 -20.46
CA PHE A 60 13.75 8.18 -19.30
C PHE A 60 14.33 6.82 -18.92
N ILE A 61 14.58 5.94 -19.89
CA ILE A 61 15.03 4.57 -19.63
C ILE A 61 16.56 4.48 -19.56
N GLU A 62 17.27 5.01 -20.54
CA GLU A 62 18.69 4.70 -20.74
C GLU A 62 19.62 5.77 -20.16
N LYS A 63 19.34 7.06 -20.40
CA LYS A 63 20.24 8.14 -19.96
C LYS A 63 20.10 8.50 -18.49
N LEU A 64 18.86 8.63 -18.02
CA LEU A 64 18.55 9.06 -16.65
C LEU A 64 18.23 7.89 -15.72
N GLY A 65 18.00 6.69 -16.26
CA GLY A 65 17.69 5.50 -15.46
C GLY A 65 16.40 5.60 -14.63
N LEU A 66 15.45 6.46 -15.01
CA LEU A 66 14.22 6.68 -14.24
C LEU A 66 13.32 5.43 -14.22
N GLY A 67 13.42 4.58 -15.23
CA GLY A 67 12.76 3.27 -15.25
C GLY A 67 13.29 2.27 -14.21
N ASP A 68 14.54 2.43 -13.75
CA ASP A 68 15.14 1.49 -12.79
C ASP A 68 14.52 1.58 -11.39
N PHE A 69 13.91 2.71 -11.03
CA PHE A 69 13.16 2.84 -9.78
C PHE A 69 11.97 1.88 -9.74
N VAL A 70 11.24 1.75 -10.85
CA VAL A 70 10.10 0.83 -10.97
C VAL A 70 10.57 -0.61 -10.85
N LEU A 71 11.62 -0.98 -11.59
CA LEU A 71 12.16 -2.34 -11.54
C LEU A 71 12.66 -2.71 -10.14
N ARG A 72 13.41 -1.82 -9.47
CA ARG A 72 13.87 -2.06 -8.08
C ARG A 72 12.71 -2.23 -7.11
N ALA A 73 11.62 -1.48 -7.29
CA ALA A 73 10.44 -1.62 -6.45
C ALA A 73 9.72 -2.96 -6.68
N LEU A 74 9.63 -3.42 -7.93
CA LEU A 74 9.09 -4.75 -8.27
C LEU A 74 9.92 -5.88 -7.65
N GLU A 75 11.25 -5.79 -7.71
CA GLU A 75 12.17 -6.74 -7.08
C GLU A 75 12.01 -6.76 -5.55
N ALA A 76 11.88 -5.58 -4.92
CA ALA A 76 11.69 -5.46 -3.48
C ALA A 76 10.35 -6.09 -3.01
N CYS A 77 9.32 -6.01 -3.85
CA CYS A 77 8.01 -6.60 -3.57
C CYS A 77 7.94 -8.10 -3.88
N GLY A 78 8.96 -8.69 -4.52
CA GLY A 78 8.88 -10.06 -5.04
C GLY A 78 7.76 -10.19 -6.06
N LEU A 79 7.65 -9.22 -6.97
CA LEU A 79 6.81 -9.28 -8.17
C LEU A 79 7.62 -9.73 -9.39
N ILE A 80 8.95 -9.57 -9.33
CA ILE A 80 9.90 -10.10 -10.30
C ILE A 80 11.13 -10.66 -9.57
N PRO A 81 11.86 -11.61 -10.19
CA PRO A 81 13.11 -12.10 -9.64
C PRO A 81 14.13 -10.98 -9.46
N LYS A 82 14.89 -11.03 -8.36
CA LYS A 82 16.00 -10.10 -8.11
C LYS A 82 17.03 -10.21 -9.22
N ARG A 83 17.46 -9.07 -9.78
CA ARG A 83 18.54 -9.06 -10.77
C ARG A 83 19.83 -9.58 -10.12
N LYS A 84 20.50 -10.54 -10.76
CA LYS A 84 21.89 -10.86 -10.40
C LYS A 84 22.72 -9.64 -10.78
N LEU A 85 23.18 -8.88 -9.79
CA LEU A 85 24.20 -7.86 -10.00
C LEU A 85 25.39 -8.56 -10.67
N ALA A 86 25.61 -8.30 -11.96
CA ALA A 86 26.86 -8.65 -12.61
C ALA A 86 27.94 -7.85 -11.90
N GLY A 87 28.70 -8.54 -11.03
CA GLY A 87 29.64 -7.89 -10.12
C GLY A 87 30.64 -7.03 -10.89
N GLN A 88 30.58 -5.72 -10.70
CA GLN A 88 31.80 -4.92 -10.71
C GLN A 88 32.54 -5.29 -9.42
N GLN A 89 33.41 -6.29 -9.52
CA GLN A 89 34.52 -6.43 -8.57
C GLN A 89 35.39 -5.17 -8.73
N ALA A 90 35.07 -4.13 -7.98
CA ALA A 90 36.04 -3.12 -7.63
C ALA A 90 37.06 -3.81 -6.71
N ALA A 91 38.18 -4.25 -7.31
CA ALA A 91 39.33 -4.71 -6.56
C ALA A 91 39.79 -3.56 -5.65
N VAL A 92 39.45 -3.67 -4.36
CA VAL A 92 40.09 -2.85 -3.33
C VAL A 92 41.49 -3.42 -3.15
N PRO A 93 42.58 -2.66 -3.43
CA PRO A 93 43.91 -3.16 -3.17
C PRO A 93 44.08 -3.34 -1.66
N ALA A 94 44.31 -4.59 -1.25
CA ALA A 94 44.69 -4.94 0.10
C ALA A 94 46.07 -4.35 0.38
N GLY A 95 46.14 -3.37 1.28
CA GLY A 95 47.40 -2.79 1.73
C GLY A 95 47.24 -1.54 2.55
N ALA A 96 46.89 -1.69 3.83
CA ALA A 96 47.37 -0.90 4.96
C ALA A 96 46.42 -1.03 6.16
N VAL A 97 46.61 -2.07 6.97
CA VAL A 97 46.28 -2.00 8.39
C VAL A 97 47.48 -2.58 9.13
N GLU A 98 48.38 -1.70 9.57
CA GLU A 98 49.39 -2.04 10.57
C GLU A 98 48.76 -1.97 11.97
N MET A 99 48.90 -3.09 12.68
CA MET A 99 49.33 -3.22 14.08
C MET A 99 48.68 -2.32 15.13
N ILE A 100 47.87 -2.94 16.01
CA ILE A 100 48.10 -2.90 17.47
C ILE A 100 47.83 -4.31 18.04
N GLU A 101 48.85 -4.84 18.71
CA GLU A 101 48.94 -6.16 19.36
C GLU A 101 48.08 -6.29 20.62
N GLY A 102 47.77 -7.54 21.00
CA GLY A 102 47.43 -7.87 22.39
C GLY A 102 46.86 -9.27 22.63
N GLY A 103 47.74 -10.27 22.79
CA GLY A 103 47.59 -11.28 23.85
C GLY A 103 47.10 -12.69 23.48
N ASP A 104 48.06 -13.59 23.31
CA ASP A 104 48.13 -15.05 23.49
C ASP A 104 46.93 -15.84 24.07
N ALA A 105 46.63 -17.01 23.47
CA ALA A 105 46.87 -18.33 24.08
C ALA A 105 46.36 -19.51 23.20
N ASP A 106 47.31 -20.27 22.67
CA ASP A 106 47.45 -21.73 22.48
C ASP A 106 46.28 -22.70 22.19
N GLY A 107 46.60 -23.65 21.29
CA GLY A 107 46.12 -25.05 21.25
C GLY A 107 45.44 -25.43 19.93
N GLU A 108 46.15 -25.97 18.91
CA GLU A 108 46.35 -27.43 18.64
C GLU A 108 45.01 -28.19 18.59
N GLU A 109 44.57 -28.93 17.56
CA GLU A 109 45.20 -29.76 16.53
C GLU A 109 44.15 -30.09 15.42
N GLN A 110 44.61 -30.38 14.20
CA GLN A 110 43.86 -31.03 13.10
C GLN A 110 43.93 -32.58 13.26
N PRO A 111 43.60 -33.39 12.23
CA PRO A 111 42.30 -33.67 11.59
C PRO A 111 42.02 -35.20 11.58
N GLU A 112 40.88 -35.66 11.06
CA GLU A 112 40.83 -37.02 10.49
C GLU A 112 39.77 -37.12 9.37
N GLN A 113 40.25 -37.48 8.19
CA GLN A 113 39.52 -37.93 7.01
C GLN A 113 39.46 -39.46 7.02
N GLN A 114 38.41 -40.06 6.48
CA GLN A 114 38.43 -41.24 5.57
C GLN A 114 36.98 -41.69 5.27
N GLU A 115 36.55 -41.61 4.01
CA GLU A 115 36.53 -42.69 2.99
C GLU A 115 35.28 -43.58 3.11
N GLU A 116 34.34 -43.44 2.18
CA GLU A 116 34.14 -44.27 0.97
C GLU A 116 33.27 -45.50 1.25
N THR A 117 32.15 -45.63 0.53
CA THR A 117 31.98 -46.64 -0.55
C THR A 117 30.53 -46.68 -1.05
N ALA A 118 30.41 -46.86 -2.36
CA ALA A 118 29.19 -46.98 -3.15
C ALA A 118 28.54 -48.37 -3.03
N VAL A 119 27.34 -48.56 -3.62
CA VAL A 119 27.07 -49.53 -4.72
C VAL A 119 25.54 -49.72 -4.98
N ALA A 120 25.19 -49.58 -6.27
CA ALA A 120 24.18 -50.24 -7.13
C ALA A 120 22.65 -50.15 -6.93
N GLU A 121 22.03 -49.50 -7.92
CA GLU A 121 21.03 -50.00 -8.90
C GLU A 121 20.08 -51.17 -8.55
N THR A 122 18.78 -50.96 -8.82
CA THR A 122 17.96 -51.83 -9.70
C THR A 122 16.63 -51.12 -10.01
N GLY A 123 16.23 -51.09 -11.29
CA GLY A 123 14.91 -50.63 -11.74
C GLY A 123 13.93 -51.79 -11.94
N GLN A 124 12.64 -51.48 -12.02
CA GLN A 124 11.65 -52.23 -12.81
C GLN A 124 10.35 -51.43 -12.98
N GLU A 125 9.73 -51.66 -14.13
CA GLU A 125 8.68 -50.89 -14.81
C GLU A 125 7.24 -51.23 -14.36
N GLN A 126 6.37 -50.22 -14.47
CA GLN A 126 4.98 -50.19 -14.98
C GLN A 126 3.94 -51.23 -14.52
N GLU A 127 2.82 -50.72 -13.98
CA GLU A 127 1.45 -51.17 -14.26
C GLU A 127 0.48 -49.98 -14.08
N GLU A 128 -0.23 -49.57 -15.15
CA GLU A 128 -1.47 -48.78 -15.09
C GLU A 128 -2.68 -49.73 -15.14
N PRO A 129 -3.83 -49.33 -14.57
CA PRO A 129 -4.98 -49.18 -15.48
C PRO A 129 -5.93 -47.99 -15.16
N GLU A 130 -6.32 -47.34 -16.26
CA GLU A 130 -7.68 -46.93 -16.69
C GLU A 130 -8.54 -45.95 -15.85
N ASP A 131 -8.60 -44.73 -16.39
CA ASP A 131 -9.77 -43.87 -16.68
C ASP A 131 -11.01 -43.89 -15.77
N LYS A 132 -11.19 -42.73 -15.10
CA LYS A 132 -12.50 -42.09 -14.93
C LYS A 132 -12.36 -40.60 -15.21
N ASP A 133 -12.92 -40.17 -16.33
CA ASP A 133 -13.17 -38.77 -16.66
C ASP A 133 -14.13 -38.11 -15.66
N GLU A 134 -14.03 -36.77 -15.61
CA GLU A 134 -14.91 -35.78 -14.96
C GLU A 134 -14.52 -35.35 -13.53
N ASP A 135 -13.45 -34.54 -13.44
CA ASP A 135 -13.46 -33.20 -12.84
C ASP A 135 -12.02 -32.64 -12.77
N GLU A 136 -11.48 -32.10 -13.87
CA GLU A 136 -10.21 -31.37 -13.82
C GLU A 136 -10.38 -29.94 -14.36
N ILE A 137 -10.79 -29.06 -13.46
CA ILE A 137 -10.26 -27.69 -13.50
C ILE A 137 -8.78 -27.84 -13.14
N GLN A 138 -7.94 -27.91 -14.18
CA GLN A 138 -6.50 -27.95 -14.03
C GLN A 138 -6.05 -26.58 -13.50
N TYR A 139 -5.98 -26.44 -12.18
CA TYR A 139 -5.36 -25.27 -11.55
C TYR A 139 -3.88 -25.28 -11.93
N ASP A 140 -3.45 -24.20 -12.57
CA ASP A 140 -2.09 -23.92 -13.04
C ASP A 140 -1.06 -24.23 -11.94
N LEU A 141 -0.51 -25.44 -12.00
CA LEU A 141 0.63 -25.90 -11.22
C LEU A 141 1.87 -25.26 -11.84
N ASP A 142 2.69 -24.64 -10.99
CA ASP A 142 4.06 -24.21 -11.29
C ASP A 142 4.27 -22.88 -12.01
N ARG A 143 3.44 -21.86 -11.72
CA ARG A 143 3.91 -20.47 -11.81
C ARG A 143 4.02 -19.85 -10.44
N THR A 144 5.24 -19.42 -10.10
CA THR A 144 5.41 -18.55 -8.92
C THR A 144 4.51 -17.32 -9.09
N PHE A 145 4.04 -16.75 -7.98
CA PHE A 145 3.16 -15.57 -7.97
C PHE A 145 3.60 -14.45 -8.96
N GLU A 146 4.91 -14.31 -9.14
CA GLU A 146 5.63 -13.39 -10.03
C GLU A 146 5.40 -13.63 -11.54
N GLU A 147 5.08 -14.86 -11.95
CA GLU A 147 5.01 -15.29 -13.36
C GLU A 147 3.60 -15.18 -13.97
N LYS A 148 2.61 -14.78 -13.16
CA LYS A 148 1.21 -14.59 -13.59
C LYS A 148 0.96 -13.20 -14.18
N ILE A 149 1.86 -12.23 -13.98
CA ILE A 149 1.66 -10.85 -14.43
C ILE A 149 1.91 -10.71 -15.94
N ARG A 150 0.87 -10.33 -16.69
CA ARG A 150 0.96 -10.08 -18.13
C ARG A 150 1.74 -8.80 -18.40
N GLU A 151 1.29 -7.71 -17.81
CA GLU A 151 1.79 -6.36 -18.09
C GLU A 151 1.72 -5.46 -16.85
N ILE A 152 2.69 -4.55 -16.74
CA ILE A 152 2.71 -3.48 -15.76
C ILE A 152 2.71 -2.16 -16.53
N MET A 153 1.65 -1.37 -16.35
CA MET A 153 1.45 -0.08 -16.98
C MET A 153 1.72 1.03 -15.97
N ILE A 154 2.76 1.82 -16.21
CA ILE A 154 3.09 3.00 -15.41
C ILE A 154 2.56 4.23 -16.13
N LYS A 155 1.58 4.90 -15.53
CA LYS A 155 0.87 6.04 -16.09
C LYS A 155 1.11 7.29 -15.27
N ARG A 156 0.96 8.45 -15.92
CA ARG A 156 0.99 9.75 -15.25
C ARG A 156 -0.26 9.96 -14.40
N ALA A 157 -0.08 10.27 -13.12
CA ALA A 157 -1.12 10.84 -12.27
C ALA A 157 -1.26 12.35 -12.56
N ILE A 158 -2.48 12.88 -12.55
CA ILE A 158 -2.72 14.32 -12.72
C ILE A 158 -2.46 15.04 -11.40
N ASN A 159 -3.05 14.50 -10.32
CA ASN A 159 -2.96 15.02 -8.97
C ASN A 159 -2.53 13.93 -7.98
N LYS A 160 -2.16 14.32 -6.76
CA LYS A 160 -1.80 13.39 -5.68
C LYS A 160 -2.91 12.38 -5.35
N VAL A 161 -4.18 12.76 -5.51
CA VAL A 161 -5.34 11.88 -5.28
C VAL A 161 -5.52 10.81 -6.37
N ASP A 162 -4.90 11.00 -7.53
CA ASP A 162 -4.95 10.06 -8.65
C ASP A 162 -3.76 9.07 -8.62
N GLU A 163 -2.84 9.23 -7.67
CA GLU A 163 -1.75 8.30 -7.45
C GLU A 163 -2.26 7.02 -6.80
N GLY A 164 -1.66 5.91 -7.18
CA GLY A 164 -1.96 4.61 -6.60
C GLY A 164 -1.88 3.48 -7.61
N SER A 165 -1.93 2.27 -7.09
CA SER A 165 -2.01 1.05 -7.89
C SER A 165 -3.43 0.50 -8.03
N ASN A 166 -3.66 -0.23 -9.12
CA ASN A 166 -4.82 -1.07 -9.32
C ASN A 166 -4.43 -2.30 -10.15
N VAL A 167 -5.19 -3.39 -10.04
CA VAL A 167 -4.96 -4.60 -10.84
C VAL A 167 -6.20 -4.90 -11.68
N LEU A 168 -6.02 -4.86 -12.99
CA LEU A 168 -7.04 -5.13 -13.99
C LEU A 168 -6.97 -6.60 -14.42
N ASN A 169 -8.06 -7.11 -15.00
CA ASN A 169 -8.12 -8.46 -15.59
C ASN A 169 -7.73 -9.60 -14.61
N ARG A 170 -8.06 -9.45 -13.33
CA ARG A 170 -7.73 -10.44 -12.29
C ARG A 170 -8.39 -11.80 -12.56
N ALA A 171 -9.67 -11.79 -12.89
CA ALA A 171 -10.45 -13.01 -13.14
C ALA A 171 -10.06 -13.78 -14.42
N SER A 172 -9.36 -13.15 -15.38
CA SER A 172 -8.99 -13.80 -16.65
C SER A 172 -7.63 -14.48 -16.63
N GLY A 173 -6.96 -14.53 -15.47
CA GLY A 173 -5.67 -15.22 -15.28
C GLY A 173 -4.46 -14.48 -15.87
N LEU A 174 -4.66 -13.32 -16.50
CA LEU A 174 -3.60 -12.48 -17.05
C LEU A 174 -3.69 -11.06 -16.48
N PRO A 175 -3.44 -10.88 -15.17
CA PRO A 175 -3.54 -9.60 -14.50
C PRO A 175 -2.61 -8.55 -15.13
N ILE A 176 -3.12 -7.32 -15.17
CA ILE A 176 -2.37 -6.13 -15.58
C ILE A 176 -2.34 -5.17 -14.40
N ILE A 177 -1.13 -4.87 -13.91
CA ILE A 177 -0.95 -3.87 -12.85
C ILE A 177 -0.92 -2.49 -13.51
N GLU A 178 -1.83 -1.60 -13.12
CA GLU A 178 -1.79 -0.19 -13.46
C GLU A 178 -1.28 0.59 -12.24
N LEU A 179 -0.17 1.31 -12.40
CA LEU A 179 0.34 2.23 -11.39
C LEU A 179 0.29 3.66 -11.93
N ARG A 180 -0.34 4.56 -11.18
CA ARG A 180 -0.34 6.00 -11.47
C ARG A 180 0.59 6.72 -10.52
N VAL A 181 1.50 7.51 -11.09
CA VAL A 181 2.53 8.23 -10.36
C VAL A 181 2.68 9.65 -10.89
N LEU A 182 2.87 10.61 -9.99
CA LEU A 182 3.16 12.00 -10.35
C LEU A 182 4.56 12.08 -10.98
N ALA A 183 4.65 12.73 -12.14
CA ALA A 183 5.92 12.96 -12.82
C ALA A 183 6.92 13.72 -11.95
N SER A 184 6.44 14.59 -11.03
CA SER A 184 7.27 15.35 -10.10
C SER A 184 8.07 14.48 -9.13
N ARG A 185 7.63 13.24 -8.84
CA ARG A 185 8.41 12.32 -7.99
C ARG A 185 9.72 11.87 -8.62
N PHE A 186 9.83 11.97 -9.95
CA PHE A 186 11.07 11.68 -10.68
C PHE A 186 11.98 12.91 -10.82
N ALA A 187 11.55 14.09 -10.37
CA ALA A 187 12.22 15.35 -10.67
C ALA A 187 13.50 15.56 -9.87
N ASN A 188 13.52 15.18 -8.59
CA ASN A 188 14.63 15.45 -7.69
C ASN A 188 15.45 14.16 -7.42
N PRO A 189 16.70 14.07 -7.90
CA PRO A 189 17.60 12.94 -7.60
C PRO A 189 17.85 12.72 -6.10
N GLU A 190 17.75 13.77 -5.30
CA GLU A 190 17.99 13.71 -3.85
C GLU A 190 16.80 13.11 -3.09
N GLU A 191 15.61 13.12 -3.68
CA GLU A 191 14.35 12.57 -3.11
C GLU A 191 14.02 11.17 -3.67
N THR A 192 14.98 10.51 -4.32
CA THR A 192 14.79 9.19 -4.95
C THR A 192 14.31 8.11 -3.96
N GLN A 193 14.68 8.24 -2.69
CA GLN A 193 14.17 7.36 -1.64
C GLN A 193 12.66 7.48 -1.43
N GLU A 194 12.07 8.67 -1.61
CA GLU A 194 10.63 8.88 -1.46
C GLU A 194 9.86 8.28 -2.63
N LEU A 195 10.41 8.38 -3.85
CA LEU A 195 9.89 7.69 -5.02
C LEU A 195 9.94 6.17 -4.82
N GLU A 196 11.09 5.62 -4.42
CA GLU A 196 11.22 4.18 -4.17
C GLU A 196 10.25 3.69 -3.11
N ALA A 197 10.14 4.39 -1.98
CA ALA A 197 9.20 4.06 -0.91
C ALA A 197 7.75 4.07 -1.40
N PHE A 198 7.36 5.07 -2.21
CA PHE A 198 6.04 5.15 -2.81
C PHE A 198 5.77 3.97 -3.76
N LEU A 199 6.69 3.70 -4.70
CA LEU A 199 6.54 2.61 -5.66
C LEU A 199 6.42 1.26 -4.95
N ILE A 200 7.25 1.00 -3.94
CA ILE A 200 7.20 -0.24 -3.17
C ILE A 200 5.88 -0.37 -2.41
N HIS A 201 5.43 0.70 -1.76
CA HIS A 201 4.16 0.72 -1.05
C HIS A 201 2.97 0.38 -1.97
N GLU A 202 2.90 1.02 -3.14
CA GLU A 202 1.85 0.75 -4.10
C GLU A 202 1.95 -0.65 -4.73
N PHE A 203 3.16 -1.15 -5.00
CA PHE A 203 3.30 -2.53 -5.49
C PHE A 203 2.95 -3.58 -4.43
N MET A 204 3.06 -3.28 -3.13
CA MET A 204 2.52 -4.14 -2.08
C MET A 204 0.99 -4.20 -2.10
N HIS A 205 0.30 -3.09 -2.38
CA HIS A 205 -1.16 -3.13 -2.61
C HIS A 205 -1.52 -3.96 -3.83
N ALA A 206 -0.81 -3.76 -4.95
CA ALA A 206 -1.03 -4.57 -6.15
C ALA A 206 -0.77 -6.06 -5.90
N ARG A 207 0.27 -6.39 -5.10
CA ARG A 207 0.56 -7.75 -4.67
C ARG A 207 -0.61 -8.33 -3.87
N ASP A 208 -1.13 -7.61 -2.89
CA ASP A 208 -2.28 -8.06 -2.11
C ASP A 208 -3.51 -8.33 -3.01
N MET A 209 -3.80 -7.46 -3.99
CA MET A 209 -4.91 -7.64 -4.93
C MET A 209 -4.83 -8.92 -5.78
N MET A 210 -3.65 -9.53 -5.89
CA MET A 210 -3.41 -10.77 -6.63
C MET A 210 -3.19 -11.98 -5.72
N ASP A 211 -3.04 -11.77 -4.41
CA ASP A 211 -2.74 -12.83 -3.44
C ASP A 211 -4.02 -13.59 -3.09
N PRO A 212 -4.11 -14.90 -3.40
CA PRO A 212 -5.27 -15.70 -3.04
C PRO A 212 -5.56 -15.74 -1.53
N GLN A 213 -4.55 -15.56 -0.68
CA GLN A 213 -4.74 -15.51 0.78
C GLN A 213 -5.32 -14.16 1.24
N PHE A 214 -5.07 -13.09 0.48
CA PHE A 214 -5.68 -11.79 0.76
C PHE A 214 -7.13 -11.72 0.25
N ASP A 215 -7.44 -12.49 -0.79
CA ASP A 215 -8.78 -12.65 -1.35
C ASP A 215 -9.46 -11.32 -1.69
N TYR A 216 -8.78 -10.47 -2.46
CA TYR A 216 -9.33 -9.17 -2.84
C TYR A 216 -10.57 -9.34 -3.73
N GLU A 217 -11.69 -8.78 -3.29
CA GLU A 217 -12.91 -8.70 -4.06
C GLU A 217 -13.21 -7.26 -4.48
N ASP A 218 -13.82 -7.07 -5.65
CA ASP A 218 -14.44 -5.80 -6.01
C ASP A 218 -15.75 -5.64 -5.21
N ALA A 219 -15.62 -5.55 -3.88
CA ALA A 219 -16.75 -5.57 -2.97
C ALA A 219 -17.62 -4.32 -3.11
N PHE A 220 -18.94 -4.54 -3.11
CA PHE A 220 -19.89 -3.44 -3.10
C PHE A 220 -19.90 -2.77 -1.72
N ILE A 221 -19.45 -1.51 -1.65
CA ILE A 221 -19.56 -0.72 -0.43
C ILE A 221 -21.01 -0.21 -0.29
N PRO A 222 -21.76 -0.65 0.73
CA PRO A 222 -23.15 -0.27 0.90
C PRO A 222 -23.31 1.21 1.30
N GLY A 223 -24.52 1.74 1.14
CA GLY A 223 -24.88 3.08 1.62
C GLY A 223 -24.85 4.20 0.58
N ASN A 224 -25.11 5.43 1.06
CA ASN A 224 -25.08 6.65 0.28
C ASN A 224 -23.64 7.09 -0.06
N PRO A 225 -23.41 8.01 -1.02
CA PRO A 225 -22.06 8.40 -1.44
C PRO A 225 -21.14 8.83 -0.29
N SER A 226 -21.68 9.51 0.72
CA SER A 226 -20.86 9.96 1.84
C SER A 226 -20.43 8.82 2.77
N MET A 227 -21.33 7.87 3.04
CA MET A 227 -20.96 6.64 3.78
C MET A 227 -19.93 5.82 3.01
N ARG A 228 -20.10 5.67 1.69
CA ARG A 228 -19.12 4.99 0.84
C ARG A 228 -17.74 5.64 0.91
N ASN A 229 -17.68 6.97 0.88
CA ASN A 229 -16.43 7.71 0.99
C ASN A 229 -15.76 7.49 2.36
N LEU A 230 -16.54 7.47 3.45
CA LEU A 230 -16.02 7.20 4.79
C LEU A 230 -15.45 5.78 4.91
N ILE A 231 -16.20 4.77 4.48
CA ILE A 231 -15.76 3.37 4.52
C ILE A 231 -14.51 3.20 3.65
N THR A 232 -14.50 3.78 2.44
CA THR A 232 -13.33 3.76 1.56
C THR A 232 -12.10 4.39 2.22
N ALA A 233 -12.27 5.51 2.91
CA ALA A 233 -11.18 6.19 3.60
C ALA A 233 -10.63 5.35 4.76
N ARG A 234 -11.51 4.74 5.58
CA ARG A 234 -11.12 3.84 6.66
C ARG A 234 -10.43 2.59 6.14
N PHE A 235 -10.99 1.96 5.11
CA PHE A 235 -10.41 0.78 4.47
C PHE A 235 -9.00 1.08 3.95
N ARG A 236 -8.83 2.18 3.21
CA ARG A 236 -7.50 2.62 2.75
C ARG A 236 -6.53 2.82 3.90
N LEU A 237 -6.95 3.49 4.98
CA LEU A 237 -6.11 3.67 6.15
C LEU A 237 -5.67 2.33 6.75
N LEU A 238 -6.60 1.41 7.01
CA LEU A 238 -6.29 0.11 7.60
C LEU A 238 -5.37 -0.72 6.69
N TRP A 239 -5.66 -0.75 5.38
CA TRP A 239 -4.83 -1.45 4.41
C TRP A 239 -3.42 -0.85 4.31
N ASN A 240 -3.31 0.48 4.32
CA ASN A 240 -2.02 1.14 4.34
C ASN A 240 -1.24 0.72 5.60
N VAL A 241 -1.88 0.69 6.78
CA VAL A 241 -1.22 0.27 8.05
C VAL A 241 -0.68 -1.15 7.90
N TYR A 242 -1.48 -2.05 7.35
CA TYR A 242 -1.10 -3.44 7.10
C TYR A 242 0.08 -3.57 6.11
N VAL A 243 0.09 -2.78 5.04
CA VAL A 243 1.23 -2.72 4.09
C VAL A 243 2.50 -2.21 4.79
N ASP A 244 2.40 -1.09 5.51
CA ASP A 244 3.55 -0.49 6.20
C ASP A 244 4.13 -1.41 7.27
N ALA A 245 3.28 -2.11 8.00
CA ALA A 245 3.69 -3.11 8.98
C ALA A 245 4.53 -4.23 8.34
N ARG A 246 4.08 -4.77 7.19
CA ARG A 246 4.83 -5.81 6.46
C ARG A 246 6.13 -5.28 5.87
N LEU A 247 6.16 -4.05 5.39
CA LEU A 247 7.40 -3.40 4.92
C LEU A 247 8.39 -3.20 6.07
N ALA A 248 7.91 -2.74 7.23
CA ALA A 248 8.74 -2.56 8.42
C ALA A 248 9.34 -3.88 8.92
N ARG A 249 8.58 -4.98 8.92
CA ARG A 249 9.09 -6.33 9.25
C ARG A 249 10.21 -6.78 8.32
N LYS A 250 10.17 -6.36 7.05
CA LYS A 250 11.24 -6.64 6.06
C LYS A 250 12.41 -5.66 6.14
N GLY A 251 12.39 -4.67 7.03
CA GLY A 251 13.38 -3.60 7.11
C GLY A 251 13.36 -2.64 5.91
N ILE A 252 12.25 -2.60 5.16
CA ILE A 252 12.09 -1.74 3.99
C ILE A 252 11.42 -0.44 4.42
N LYS A 253 12.02 0.70 4.06
CA LYS A 253 11.46 2.02 4.34
C LYS A 253 10.15 2.21 3.56
N SER A 254 9.07 2.49 4.28
CA SER A 254 7.79 2.87 3.67
C SER A 254 7.68 4.40 3.48
N VAL A 255 6.60 4.82 2.83
CA VAL A 255 6.22 6.24 2.62
C VAL A 255 6.09 6.97 3.95
N MET A 256 5.60 6.29 4.98
CA MET A 256 5.45 6.84 6.33
C MET A 256 6.11 5.91 7.37
N PRO A 257 6.81 6.46 8.38
CA PRO A 257 7.22 5.67 9.54
C PRO A 257 6.03 5.29 10.41
N LYS A 258 6.20 4.28 11.27
CA LYS A 258 5.16 3.76 12.18
C LYS A 258 4.49 4.87 12.99
N GLU A 259 5.25 5.82 13.52
CA GLU A 259 4.75 6.92 14.33
C GLU A 259 3.94 7.94 13.53
N ALA A 260 4.26 8.12 12.25
CA ALA A 260 3.45 8.97 11.37
C ALA A 260 2.15 8.27 10.96
N ARG A 261 2.21 6.95 10.73
CA ARG A 261 1.01 6.17 10.46
C ARG A 261 0.10 6.05 11.67
N PHE A 262 0.65 5.92 12.87
CA PHE A 262 -0.13 5.98 14.11
C PHE A 262 -0.84 7.33 14.25
N ARG A 263 -0.18 8.46 13.95
CA ARG A 263 -0.84 9.79 13.99
C ARG A 263 -2.00 9.89 13.00
N GLU A 264 -1.87 9.31 11.82
CA GLU A 264 -2.98 9.25 10.85
C GLU A 264 -4.15 8.43 11.39
N PHE A 265 -3.87 7.25 11.96
CA PHE A 265 -4.85 6.40 12.61
C PHE A 265 -5.54 7.10 13.79
N ASP A 266 -4.74 7.72 14.67
CA ASP A 266 -5.19 8.44 15.85
C ASP A 266 -6.16 9.57 15.51
N ASN A 267 -5.92 10.29 14.40
CA ASN A 267 -6.82 11.34 13.93
C ASN A 267 -8.17 10.79 13.47
N TYR A 268 -8.19 9.66 12.74
CA TYR A 268 -9.43 9.04 12.26
C TYR A 268 -10.29 8.48 13.39
N TYR A 269 -9.63 7.93 14.41
CA TYR A 269 -10.28 7.20 15.50
C TYR A 269 -10.24 7.94 16.83
N ARG A 270 -9.95 9.25 16.84
CA ARG A 270 -9.70 10.12 18.02
C ARG A 270 -10.73 10.05 19.16
N LYS A 271 -11.91 9.54 18.85
CA LYS A 271 -13.04 9.40 19.76
C LYS A 271 -12.95 8.11 20.59
N ILE A 272 -12.27 7.05 20.12
CA ILE A 272 -11.92 5.85 20.90
C ILE A 272 -10.92 6.25 22.01
N PRO A 273 -10.94 5.70 23.24
CA PRO A 273 -9.98 6.07 24.28
C PRO A 273 -8.53 5.78 23.87
N ASP A 274 -7.56 6.63 24.26
CA ASP A 274 -6.16 6.56 23.81
C ASP A 274 -5.51 5.18 24.05
N LYS A 275 -5.76 4.56 25.22
CA LYS A 275 -5.25 3.21 25.53
C LYS A 275 -5.77 2.16 24.53
N GLN A 276 -7.07 2.19 24.23
CA GLN A 276 -7.68 1.29 23.24
C GLN A 276 -7.16 1.58 21.83
N ARG A 277 -7.06 2.85 21.42
CA ARG A 277 -6.51 3.21 20.08
C ARG A 277 -5.10 2.69 19.87
N ARG A 278 -4.23 2.81 20.88
CA ARG A 278 -2.87 2.29 20.83
C ARG A 278 -2.86 0.77 20.71
N ALA A 279 -3.66 0.08 21.52
CA ALA A 279 -3.77 -1.38 21.47
C ALA A 279 -4.28 -1.87 20.11
N ILE A 280 -5.34 -1.27 19.56
CA ILE A 280 -5.88 -1.58 18.23
C ILE A 280 -4.80 -1.36 17.15
N PHE A 281 -4.10 -0.22 17.18
CA PHE A 281 -3.06 0.06 16.21
C PHE A 281 -1.90 -0.95 16.30
N GLU A 282 -1.45 -1.29 17.51
CA GLU A 282 -0.40 -2.29 17.70
C GLU A 282 -0.85 -3.69 17.24
N GLY A 283 -2.09 -4.09 17.52
CA GLY A 283 -2.66 -5.33 17.03
C GLY A 283 -2.69 -5.39 15.50
N LEU A 284 -3.18 -4.33 14.85
CA LEU A 284 -3.18 -4.20 13.39
C LEU A 284 -1.75 -4.21 12.82
N TRP A 285 -0.80 -3.55 13.50
CA TRP A 285 0.60 -3.51 13.08
C TRP A 285 1.30 -4.88 13.25
N GLN A 286 0.92 -5.66 14.24
CA GLN A 286 1.50 -6.99 14.50
C GLN A 286 0.83 -8.10 13.68
N SER A 287 -0.35 -7.86 13.12
CA SER A 287 -1.09 -8.82 12.31
C SER A 287 -0.25 -9.37 11.16
N GLU A 288 -0.13 -10.70 11.09
CA GLU A 288 0.68 -11.39 10.09
C GLU A 288 -0.05 -11.52 8.76
N GLN A 289 -1.34 -11.88 8.84
CA GLN A 289 -2.24 -12.07 7.70
C GLN A 289 -3.57 -11.39 8.02
N LEU A 290 -4.06 -10.62 7.06
CA LEU A 290 -5.40 -10.06 7.04
C LEU A 290 -5.95 -10.26 5.64
N THR A 291 -7.22 -10.60 5.56
CA THR A 291 -7.97 -10.70 4.30
C THR A 291 -8.60 -9.36 3.93
N HIS A 292 -9.02 -9.24 2.68
CA HIS A 292 -9.80 -8.10 2.20
C HIS A 292 -11.12 -7.96 2.97
N GLU A 293 -11.82 -9.06 3.23
CA GLU A 293 -13.08 -9.06 3.99
C GLU A 293 -12.88 -8.55 5.41
N GLU A 294 -11.85 -8.99 6.12
CA GLU A 294 -11.53 -8.52 7.48
C GLU A 294 -11.23 -7.03 7.52
N LEU A 295 -10.44 -6.52 6.56
CA LEU A 295 -10.16 -5.08 6.47
C LEU A 295 -11.42 -4.28 6.15
N LEU A 296 -12.27 -4.78 5.27
CA LEU A 296 -13.51 -4.10 4.88
C LEU A 296 -14.55 -4.13 5.99
N SER A 297 -14.67 -5.23 6.74
CA SER A 297 -15.56 -5.35 7.88
C SER A 297 -15.16 -4.38 8.99
N MET A 298 -13.88 -4.33 9.36
CA MET A 298 -13.33 -3.36 10.31
C MET A 298 -13.50 -1.89 9.84
N ALA A 299 -13.41 -1.63 8.53
CA ALA A 299 -13.63 -0.30 7.98
C ALA A 299 -15.10 0.13 8.02
N THR A 300 -16.01 -0.83 7.90
CA THR A 300 -17.46 -0.63 7.85
C THR A 300 -18.04 -0.50 9.25
N ASP A 301 -17.59 -1.34 10.17
CA ASP A 301 -18.10 -1.44 11.53
C ASP A 301 -16.99 -1.25 12.57
N LEU A 302 -17.19 -0.27 13.45
CA LEU A 302 -16.24 0.03 14.51
C LEU A 302 -16.19 -1.08 15.56
N ASP A 303 -17.33 -1.69 15.89
CA ASP A 303 -17.36 -2.76 16.89
C ASP A 303 -16.51 -3.94 16.44
N THR A 304 -16.59 -4.30 15.15
CA THR A 304 -15.71 -5.29 14.54
C THR A 304 -14.23 -4.94 14.72
N LEU A 305 -13.81 -3.69 14.45
CA LEU A 305 -12.43 -3.25 14.65
C LEU A 305 -11.98 -3.32 16.11
N ILE A 306 -12.82 -2.88 17.05
CA ILE A 306 -12.48 -2.89 18.49
C ILE A 306 -12.37 -4.33 18.99
N ASN A 307 -13.40 -5.15 18.77
CA ASN A 307 -13.47 -6.52 19.28
C ASN A 307 -12.38 -7.43 18.68
N GLN A 308 -11.83 -7.09 17.51
CA GLN A 308 -10.72 -7.83 16.91
C GLN A 308 -9.43 -7.72 17.74
N TYR A 309 -9.20 -6.60 18.44
CA TYR A 309 -7.91 -6.32 19.10
C TYR A 309 -8.03 -5.96 20.58
N ILE A 310 -9.24 -5.80 21.10
CA ILE A 310 -9.53 -5.47 22.48
C ILE A 310 -10.33 -6.62 23.10
N ASP A 311 -9.74 -7.26 24.11
CA ASP A 311 -10.44 -8.24 24.95
C ASP A 311 -10.88 -7.55 26.26
N TYR A 312 -12.19 -7.52 26.49
CA TYR A 312 -12.83 -6.91 27.65
C TYR A 312 -12.92 -7.84 28.87
N THR A 313 -12.14 -8.92 28.89
CA THR A 313 -12.09 -9.87 30.02
C THR A 313 -10.87 -9.71 30.92
N ASP A 314 -9.82 -9.01 30.46
CA ASP A 314 -8.56 -8.81 31.20
C ASP A 314 -8.19 -7.31 31.37
N GLU A 315 -7.51 -6.70 30.39
CA GLU A 315 -6.94 -5.34 30.51
C GLU A 315 -7.94 -4.19 30.32
N PHE A 316 -9.12 -4.51 29.82
CA PHE A 316 -10.24 -3.62 29.58
C PHE A 316 -11.50 -4.22 30.22
N THR A 317 -12.39 -3.39 30.72
CA THR A 317 -13.66 -3.78 31.35
C THR A 317 -14.83 -3.36 30.48
N GLU A 318 -16.02 -3.96 30.63
CA GLU A 318 -17.22 -3.51 29.90
C GLU A 318 -17.56 -2.04 30.17
N GLU A 319 -17.16 -1.49 31.32
CA GLU A 319 -17.30 -0.06 31.63
C GLU A 319 -16.40 0.83 30.76
N ASP A 320 -15.31 0.30 30.20
CA ASP A 320 -14.44 1.00 29.24
C ASP A 320 -15.03 1.01 27.82
N ARG A 321 -16.13 0.28 27.59
CA ARG A 321 -16.87 0.29 26.33
C ARG A 321 -17.81 1.49 26.31
N GLU A 322 -17.25 2.68 26.30
CA GLU A 322 -18.03 3.89 25.97
C GLU A 322 -18.52 3.74 24.52
N TYR A 323 -19.81 3.98 24.30
CA TYR A 323 -20.38 3.98 22.95
C TYR A 323 -19.93 5.26 22.24
N ILE A 324 -19.14 5.09 21.19
CA ILE A 324 -18.35 6.19 20.65
C ILE A 324 -18.77 6.51 19.23
N HIS A 325 -19.39 7.68 19.06
CA HIS A 325 -19.73 8.18 17.74
C HIS A 325 -18.48 8.68 17.02
N LEU A 326 -17.99 7.87 16.08
CA LEU A 326 -16.86 8.28 15.24
C LEU A 326 -17.25 9.47 14.36
N GLN A 327 -16.26 10.31 14.09
CA GLN A 327 -16.41 11.39 13.14
C GLN A 327 -16.75 10.88 11.74
N GLY A 328 -17.68 11.56 11.07
CA GLY A 328 -18.21 11.20 9.78
C GLY A 328 -19.29 10.11 9.82
N SER A 329 -19.56 9.48 10.97
CA SER A 329 -20.62 8.48 11.09
C SER A 329 -21.99 9.12 10.86
N PRO A 330 -22.96 8.40 10.26
CA PRO A 330 -24.29 8.94 10.02
C PRO A 330 -25.05 9.14 11.34
N CYS A 331 -25.63 10.33 11.53
CA CYS A 331 -26.51 10.63 12.66
C CYS A 331 -27.72 9.68 12.69
N PRO A 332 -28.12 9.09 13.83
CA PRO A 332 -29.26 8.19 13.88
C PRO A 332 -30.58 8.89 13.52
N LEU A 333 -30.68 10.20 13.71
CA LEU A 333 -31.89 10.97 13.43
C LEU A 333 -32.00 11.36 11.95
N CYS A 334 -31.00 12.04 11.39
CA CYS A 334 -31.06 12.53 10.00
C CYS A 334 -30.33 11.68 8.96
N LYS A 335 -29.57 10.66 9.39
CA LYS A 335 -28.76 9.76 8.56
C LYS A 335 -27.66 10.44 7.72
N PHE A 336 -27.36 11.73 8.00
CA PHE A 336 -26.23 12.43 7.40
C PHE A 336 -24.95 12.25 8.23
N PRO A 337 -23.78 12.10 7.59
CA PRO A 337 -22.49 12.17 8.25
C PRO A 337 -22.35 13.42 9.10
N THR A 338 -21.90 13.27 10.34
CA THR A 338 -21.59 14.41 11.21
C THR A 338 -20.19 14.31 11.81
N TYR A 339 -19.57 15.47 11.97
CA TYR A 339 -18.29 15.64 12.69
C TYR A 339 -18.49 16.28 14.07
N ASN A 340 -19.72 16.77 14.32
CA ASN A 340 -20.16 17.42 15.54
C ASN A 340 -21.27 16.58 16.15
N TRP A 341 -20.92 15.85 17.20
CA TRP A 341 -21.82 14.97 17.94
C TRP A 341 -22.16 15.60 19.29
N VAL A 342 -23.44 15.51 19.66
CA VAL A 342 -23.89 15.57 21.04
C VAL A 342 -24.00 14.11 21.49
N ASP A 343 -22.95 13.64 22.16
CA ASP A 343 -22.75 12.21 22.47
C ASP A 343 -23.74 11.69 23.53
N ASP A 344 -24.17 12.57 24.45
CA ASP A 344 -25.20 12.27 25.46
C ASP A 344 -26.17 13.47 25.56
N PRO A 345 -27.20 13.54 24.69
CA PRO A 345 -28.15 14.65 24.70
C PRO A 345 -28.90 14.79 26.03
N GLU A 346 -29.11 13.71 26.79
CA GLU A 346 -29.81 13.74 28.08
C GLU A 346 -29.05 14.54 29.16
N SER A 347 -27.72 14.68 29.07
CA SER A 347 -26.95 15.52 30.00
C SER A 347 -26.84 17.00 29.59
N VAL A 348 -27.25 17.34 28.37
CA VAL A 348 -27.08 18.69 27.80
C VAL A 348 -28.40 19.37 27.47
N CYS A 349 -29.37 18.61 26.98
CA CYS A 349 -30.66 19.10 26.51
C CYS A 349 -31.75 18.96 27.58
N ASP A 350 -32.77 19.81 27.48
CA ASP A 350 -33.95 19.69 28.35
C ASP A 350 -34.77 18.42 28.06
N GLU A 351 -35.46 17.92 29.08
CA GLU A 351 -36.28 16.70 29.02
C GLU A 351 -37.30 16.73 27.86
N MET A 352 -37.87 17.89 27.56
CA MET A 352 -38.84 18.07 26.46
C MET A 352 -38.22 17.81 25.07
N VAL A 353 -36.94 18.11 24.90
CA VAL A 353 -36.20 17.84 23.64
C VAL A 353 -36.03 16.33 23.47
N ILE A 354 -35.63 15.65 24.54
CA ILE A 354 -35.43 14.20 24.58
C ILE A 354 -36.75 13.46 24.30
N GLU A 355 -37.85 13.89 24.92
CA GLU A 355 -39.18 13.35 24.64
C GLU A 355 -39.59 13.55 23.18
N ALA A 356 -39.34 14.73 22.61
CA ALA A 356 -39.68 15.02 21.22
C ALA A 356 -38.88 14.13 20.24
N ILE A 357 -37.60 13.87 20.52
CA ILE A 357 -36.78 12.95 19.73
C ILE A 357 -37.35 11.52 19.85
N LYS A 358 -37.60 11.03 21.07
CA LYS A 358 -38.13 9.67 21.31
C LYS A 358 -39.52 9.44 20.70
N ILE A 359 -40.34 10.48 20.58
CA ILE A 359 -41.65 10.40 19.89
C ILE A 359 -41.46 10.10 18.40
N ASP A 360 -40.52 10.77 17.74
CA ASP A 360 -40.27 10.57 16.31
C ASP A 360 -39.39 9.34 16.04
N PHE A 361 -38.52 8.98 16.99
CA PHE A 361 -37.58 7.86 16.93
C PHE A 361 -37.69 6.98 18.19
N PRO A 362 -38.67 6.06 18.25
CA PRO A 362 -38.95 5.28 19.46
C PRO A 362 -37.82 4.35 19.92
N ASP A 363 -36.99 3.89 18.98
CA ASP A 363 -35.87 2.98 19.25
C ASP A 363 -34.57 3.73 19.62
N TRP A 364 -34.59 5.07 19.64
CA TRP A 364 -33.42 5.90 19.94
C TRP A 364 -33.22 6.06 21.45
N GLU A 365 -32.00 5.85 21.92
CA GLU A 365 -31.57 6.10 23.29
C GLU A 365 -30.56 7.26 23.34
N SER A 366 -30.40 7.94 24.51
CA SER A 366 -29.46 9.07 24.63
C SER A 366 -28.03 8.69 24.22
N LYS A 367 -27.63 7.45 24.54
CA LYS A 367 -26.32 6.89 24.19
C LYS A 367 -26.08 6.75 22.67
N ASP A 368 -27.12 6.78 21.85
CA ASP A 368 -27.00 6.77 20.38
C ASP A 368 -26.63 8.16 19.82
N GLY A 369 -26.64 9.18 20.70
CA GLY A 369 -26.27 10.55 20.38
C GLY A 369 -27.12 11.18 19.27
N ALA A 370 -26.79 12.41 18.93
CA ALA A 370 -27.34 13.10 17.77
C ALA A 370 -26.35 14.11 17.22
N CYS A 371 -26.46 14.48 15.94
CA CYS A 371 -25.69 15.64 15.46
C CYS A 371 -26.22 16.93 16.07
N ASP A 372 -25.32 17.88 16.31
CA ASP A 372 -25.61 19.24 16.80
C ASP A 372 -26.84 19.86 16.11
N ARG A 373 -26.91 19.75 14.79
CA ARG A 373 -27.98 20.32 13.98
C ARG A 373 -29.33 19.63 14.18
N CYS A 374 -29.35 18.33 14.48
CA CYS A 374 -30.61 17.66 14.81
C CYS A 374 -31.07 18.09 16.20
N VAL A 375 -30.15 18.17 17.16
CA VAL A 375 -30.44 18.66 18.50
C VAL A 375 -31.02 20.08 18.44
N GLU A 376 -30.38 21.00 17.73
CA GLU A 376 -30.88 22.38 17.53
C GLU A 376 -32.30 22.42 16.94
N VAL A 377 -32.61 21.53 15.98
CA VAL A 377 -33.96 21.46 15.38
C VAL A 377 -35.00 20.99 16.41
N TYR A 378 -34.64 20.05 17.27
CA TYR A 378 -35.54 19.57 18.33
C TYR A 378 -35.67 20.57 19.48
N GLU A 379 -34.62 21.30 19.84
CA GLU A 379 -34.67 22.43 20.79
C GLU A 379 -35.67 23.49 20.31
N LEU A 380 -35.57 23.92 19.05
CA LEU A 380 -36.51 24.86 18.44
C LEU A 380 -37.95 24.33 18.42
N ARG A 381 -38.14 23.03 18.21
CA ARG A 381 -39.48 22.40 18.20
C ARG A 381 -40.07 22.28 19.60
N ALA A 382 -39.24 22.05 20.61
CA ALA A 382 -39.63 22.01 22.01
C ALA A 382 -39.91 23.42 22.59
N GLY A 383 -39.51 24.47 21.86
CA GLY A 383 -39.78 25.87 22.23
C GLY A 383 -38.72 26.48 23.15
N ILE A 384 -37.49 25.97 23.07
CA ILE A 384 -36.32 26.40 23.85
C ILE A 384 -35.45 27.34 23.00
#